data_AF-A0A4E9DVC4-F1
#
_entry.id   AF-A0A4E9DVC4-F1
#
_cell.length_a   1.000
_cell.length_b   1.000
_cell.length_c   1.000
_cell.angle_alpha   90.00
_cell.angle_beta   90.00
_cell.angle_gamma   90.00
#
_symmetry.space_group_name_H-M   'P 1'
#
loop_
_entity.id
_entity.type
_entity.pdbx_description
1 polymer ?
#
loop_
_entity_poly.entity_id
_entity_poly.type
_entity_poly.pdbx_seq_one_letter_code
_entity_poly.pdbx_strand_id
1 'polypeptide(L)'
;MSVMGLFVCLVLSFCMTDLEAAAADPSRYLAFTLIINHWGENLAFAFLPIVIVNSVLGGASVLFMVSCQTAAFARDGGLVFNDKLAHVWIYSNMPIYSNVLVTNGGDILLFLAMSPMASSIIYSLAVIAVMLMYALPMSFRVFHSGRWVPGPWNYGRFSIPIHVYSIISILYITILECFPPMANWTGAAFNYNWVVLIFALFLSGVLWMFKVRYTYKGVDQEALDAWRAQEVSPSTSEDDIEGANIVIQGTSPRGSSCTAGNSVHTVVKGLKN
;
A
#
# COMPACT_ATOMS: atom_id res chain seq x y z
N MET A 1 -14.44 -2.33 7.17
CA MET A 1 -14.08 -0.96 6.74
C MET A 1 -15.15 -0.35 5.84
N SER A 2 -15.58 -0.98 4.74
CA SER A 2 -16.55 -0.37 3.80
C SER A 2 -17.93 -0.07 4.40
N VAL A 3 -18.44 -0.92 5.30
CA VAL A 3 -19.72 -0.67 6.00
C VAL A 3 -19.64 0.54 6.93
N MET A 4 -18.52 0.69 7.64
CA MET A 4 -18.30 1.83 8.53
C MET A 4 -18.13 3.13 7.74
N GLY A 5 -17.40 3.11 6.63
CA GLY A 5 -17.29 4.26 5.74
C GLY A 5 -18.64 4.70 5.17
N LEU A 6 -19.43 3.73 4.70
CA LEU A 6 -20.79 4.00 4.22
C LEU A 6 -21.66 4.59 5.33
N PHE A 7 -21.59 4.05 6.54
CA PHE A 7 -22.33 4.58 7.70
C PHE A 7 -21.94 6.02 8.01
N VAL A 8 -20.64 6.34 8.04
CA VAL A 8 -20.15 7.71 8.24
C VAL A 8 -20.65 8.64 7.14
N CYS A 9 -20.60 8.22 5.86
CA CYS A 9 -21.13 9.01 4.75
C CYS A 9 -22.64 9.26 4.90
N LEU A 10 -23.43 8.25 5.30
CA LEU A 10 -24.88 8.43 5.52
C LEU A 10 -25.19 9.38 6.67
N VAL A 11 -24.47 9.25 7.79
CA VAL A 11 -24.64 10.15 8.94
C VAL A 11 -24.29 11.59 8.57
N LEU A 12 -23.16 11.80 7.89
CA LEU A 12 -22.77 13.14 7.43
C LEU A 12 -23.80 13.73 6.47
N SER A 13 -24.28 12.95 5.51
CA SER A 13 -25.33 13.39 4.58
C SER A 13 -26.65 13.73 5.29
N PHE A 14 -27.00 13.01 6.35
CA PHE A 14 -28.22 13.30 7.14
C PHE A 14 -28.06 14.57 7.99
N CYS A 15 -26.85 14.85 8.48
CA CYS A 15 -26.57 16.05 9.28
C CYS A 15 -26.38 17.32 8.44
N MET A 16 -26.18 17.20 7.13
CA MET A 16 -26.11 18.35 6.23
C MET A 16 -27.51 18.89 5.96
N THR A 17 -27.87 19.99 6.63
CA THR A 17 -29.18 20.64 6.50
C THR A 17 -29.25 21.62 5.32
N ASP A 18 -28.13 22.24 4.93
CA ASP A 18 -28.03 23.20 3.83
C ASP A 18 -26.77 22.96 3.00
N LEU A 19 -26.96 22.51 1.76
CA LEU A 19 -25.90 22.19 0.82
C LEU A 19 -25.21 23.45 0.27
N GLU A 20 -25.94 24.55 0.12
CA GLU A 20 -25.41 25.80 -0.46
C GLU A 20 -24.52 26.51 0.57
N ALA A 21 -24.97 26.57 1.84
CA ALA A 21 -24.16 27.09 2.93
C ALA A 21 -22.89 26.26 3.17
N ALA A 22 -23.00 24.93 3.02
CA ALA A 22 -21.87 24.00 3.09
C ALA A 22 -20.85 24.20 1.96
N ALA A 23 -21.31 24.42 0.73
CA ALA A 23 -20.44 24.62 -0.43
C ALA A 23 -19.74 25.99 -0.43
N ALA A 24 -20.32 26.99 0.24
CA ALA A 24 -19.77 28.33 0.35
C ALA A 24 -18.77 28.52 1.51
N ASP A 25 -18.53 27.47 2.32
CA ASP A 25 -17.71 27.57 3.52
C ASP A 25 -16.22 27.92 3.22
N PRO A 26 -15.70 29.05 3.74
CA PRO A 26 -14.30 29.46 3.55
C PRO A 26 -13.28 28.45 4.08
N SER A 27 -13.66 27.66 5.09
CA SER A 27 -12.74 26.73 5.73
C SER A 27 -12.34 25.56 4.83
N ARG A 28 -13.17 25.20 3.83
CA ARG A 28 -13.06 24.00 2.99
C ARG A 28 -13.04 22.67 3.77
N TYR A 29 -13.25 22.71 5.09
CA TYR A 29 -13.30 21.55 5.98
C TYR A 29 -14.73 21.38 6.49
N LEU A 30 -15.61 20.94 5.60
CA LEU A 30 -17.06 20.82 5.84
C LEU A 30 -17.41 20.08 7.14
N ALA A 31 -16.69 18.99 7.46
CA ALA A 31 -16.92 18.22 8.67
C ALA A 31 -16.68 19.04 9.95
N PHE A 32 -15.70 19.95 9.94
CA PHE A 32 -15.37 20.77 11.10
C PHE A 32 -16.43 21.84 11.34
N THR A 33 -16.86 22.52 10.27
CA THR A 33 -17.94 23.52 10.33
C THR A 33 -19.27 22.90 10.76
N LEU A 34 -19.56 21.67 10.31
CA LEU A 34 -20.75 20.94 10.71
C LEU A 34 -20.76 20.62 12.22
N ILE A 35 -19.60 20.24 12.78
CA ILE A 35 -19.43 20.00 14.23
C ILE A 35 -19.63 21.29 15.02
N ILE A 36 -19.05 22.41 14.57
CA ILE A 36 -19.26 23.71 15.23
C ILE A 36 -20.74 24.10 15.23
N ASN A 37 -21.41 23.95 14.09
CA ASN A 37 -22.82 24.35 13.94
C ASN A 37 -23.78 23.51 14.81
N HIS A 38 -23.46 22.25 15.08
CA HIS A 38 -24.35 21.36 15.86
C HIS A 38 -23.98 21.26 17.34
N TRP A 39 -22.68 21.22 17.68
CA TRP A 39 -22.19 20.95 19.04
C TRP A 39 -21.61 22.19 19.72
N GLY A 40 -21.46 23.30 19.02
CA GLY A 40 -20.88 24.54 19.53
C GLY A 40 -19.36 24.54 19.54
N GLU A 41 -18.78 25.73 19.68
CA GLU A 41 -17.33 25.96 19.56
C GLU A 41 -16.51 25.17 20.61
N ASN A 42 -16.97 25.11 21.86
CA ASN A 42 -16.23 24.46 22.96
C ASN A 42 -15.97 22.96 22.70
N LEU A 43 -16.97 22.26 22.17
CA LEU A 43 -16.84 20.84 21.82
C LEU A 43 -16.00 20.64 20.55
N ALA A 44 -16.12 21.55 19.58
CA ALA A 44 -15.29 21.52 18.38
C ALA A 44 -13.79 21.70 18.71
N PHE A 45 -13.45 22.63 19.60
CA PHE A 45 -12.07 22.82 20.08
C PHE A 45 -11.55 21.60 20.87
N ALA A 46 -12.40 20.94 21.65
CA ALA A 46 -12.04 19.70 22.34
C ALA A 46 -11.80 18.52 21.37
N PHE A 47 -12.43 18.53 20.19
CA PHE A 47 -12.27 17.48 19.18
C PHE A 47 -10.98 17.63 18.34
N LEU A 48 -10.50 18.85 18.12
CA LEU A 48 -9.25 19.12 17.38
C LEU A 48 -8.03 18.29 17.82
N PRO A 49 -7.67 18.19 19.11
CA PRO A 49 -6.51 17.40 19.51
C PRO A 49 -6.65 15.92 19.15
N ILE A 50 -7.87 15.37 19.21
CA ILE A 50 -8.14 13.97 18.84
C ILE A 50 -7.86 13.78 17.34
N VAL A 51 -8.32 14.70 16.49
CA VAL A 51 -8.09 14.66 15.04
C VAL A 51 -6.60 14.82 14.72
N ILE A 52 -5.90 15.71 15.41
CA ILE A 52 -4.45 15.92 15.22
C ILE A 52 -3.68 14.64 15.57
N VAL A 53 -3.94 14.04 16.74
CA VAL A 53 -3.28 12.79 17.16
C VAL A 53 -3.57 11.67 16.16
N ASN A 54 -4.83 11.51 15.73
CA ASN A 54 -5.20 10.52 14.72
C ASN A 54 -4.45 10.75 13.39
N SER A 55 -4.32 12.00 12.96
CA SER A 55 -3.63 12.34 11.70
C SER A 55 -2.14 12.07 11.77
N VAL A 56 -1.49 12.36 12.91
CA VAL A 56 -0.07 12.08 13.13
C VAL A 56 0.20 10.57 13.16
N LEU A 57 -0.63 9.80 13.87
CA LEU A 57 -0.52 8.34 13.92
C LEU A 57 -0.79 7.70 12.56
N GLY A 58 -1.79 8.20 11.82
CA GLY A 58 -2.09 7.77 10.46
C GLY A 58 -0.93 8.05 9.51
N GLY A 59 -0.35 9.25 9.55
CA GLY A 59 0.82 9.62 8.76
C GLY A 59 2.04 8.73 9.06
N ALA A 60 2.34 8.51 10.35
CA ALA A 60 3.43 7.63 10.77
C ALA A 60 3.24 6.18 10.27
N SER A 61 2.00 5.68 10.30
CA SER A 61 1.66 4.33 9.83
C SER A 61 1.87 4.18 8.31
N VAL A 62 1.48 5.20 7.53
CA VAL A 62 1.69 5.21 6.08
C VAL A 62 3.18 5.28 5.74
N LEU A 63 3.94 6.13 6.43
CA LEU A 63 5.40 6.21 6.24
C LEU A 63 6.07 4.86 6.47
N PHE A 64 5.69 4.17 7.55
CA PHE A 64 6.20 2.84 7.84
C PHE A 64 5.84 1.83 6.73
N MET A 65 4.58 1.79 6.32
CA MET A 65 4.11 0.91 5.25
C MET A 65 4.87 1.13 3.93
N VAL A 66 4.98 2.37 3.48
CA VAL A 66 5.63 2.71 2.20
C VAL A 66 7.13 2.40 2.24
N SER A 67 7.77 2.58 3.39
CA SER A 67 9.18 2.23 3.59
C SER A 67 9.42 0.72 3.45
N CYS A 68 8.53 -0.10 4.02
CA CYS A 68 8.58 -1.55 3.88
C CYS A 68 8.30 -2.00 2.44
N GLN A 69 7.34 -1.38 1.76
CA GLN A 69 7.05 -1.64 0.35
C GLN A 69 8.26 -1.32 -0.54
N THR A 70 8.91 -0.19 -0.27
CA THR A 70 10.11 0.25 -1.01
C THR A 70 11.28 -0.70 -0.79
N ALA A 71 11.51 -1.14 0.46
CA ALA A 71 12.56 -2.10 0.79
C ALA A 71 12.32 -3.49 0.18
N ALA A 72 11.06 -3.95 0.17
CA ALA A 72 10.68 -5.19 -0.50
C ALA A 72 10.93 -5.11 -2.01
N PHE A 73 10.59 -3.98 -2.65
CA PHE A 73 10.85 -3.78 -4.06
C PHE A 73 12.36 -3.66 -4.38
N ALA A 74 13.14 -3.04 -3.49
CA ALA A 74 14.60 -2.98 -3.59
C ALA A 74 15.25 -4.37 -3.46
N ARG A 75 14.75 -5.23 -2.56
CA ARG A 75 15.22 -6.60 -2.37
C ARG A 75 15.11 -7.42 -3.66
N ASP A 76 14.02 -7.21 -4.40
CA ASP A 76 13.78 -7.90 -5.67
C ASP A 76 14.55 -7.28 -6.84
N GLY A 77 15.37 -6.24 -6.60
CA GLY A 77 16.22 -5.59 -7.59
C GLY A 77 15.56 -4.42 -8.33
N GLY A 78 14.41 -3.94 -7.85
CA GLY A 78 13.50 -3.01 -8.52
C GLY A 78 13.96 -1.54 -8.61
N LEU A 79 14.99 -1.12 -7.86
CA LEU A 79 15.37 0.29 -7.69
C LEU A 79 16.81 0.60 -8.09
N VAL A 80 17.08 1.89 -8.27
CA VAL A 80 18.46 2.39 -8.27
C VAL A 80 18.97 2.37 -6.83
N PHE A 81 20.10 1.70 -6.56
CA PHE A 81 20.68 1.50 -5.21
C PHE A 81 20.01 0.42 -4.33
N ASN A 82 19.64 -0.71 -4.95
CA ASN A 82 19.03 -1.87 -4.29
C ASN A 82 19.72 -2.29 -2.99
N ASP A 83 21.05 -2.44 -2.98
CA ASP A 83 21.78 -2.96 -1.80
C ASP A 83 21.60 -2.10 -0.55
N LYS A 84 21.54 -0.77 -0.70
CA LYS A 84 21.34 0.15 0.43
C LYS A 84 19.87 0.20 0.84
N LEU A 85 18.95 0.22 -0.12
CA LEU A 85 17.51 0.35 0.15
C LEU A 85 16.89 -0.93 0.72
N ALA A 86 17.43 -2.10 0.34
CA ALA A 86 17.02 -3.40 0.87
C ALA A 86 17.63 -3.72 2.25
N HIS A 87 18.60 -2.93 2.72
CA HIS A 87 19.29 -3.19 3.98
C HIS A 87 18.38 -2.92 5.19
N VAL A 88 18.09 -3.98 5.95
CA VAL A 88 17.31 -3.93 7.19
C VAL A 88 18.26 -3.91 8.39
N TRP A 89 18.03 -3.00 9.34
CA TRP A 89 18.89 -2.88 10.51
C TRP A 89 18.51 -3.87 11.61
N ILE A 90 19.52 -4.54 12.20
CA ILE A 90 19.32 -5.70 13.08
C ILE A 90 18.53 -5.42 14.36
N TYR A 91 18.72 -4.27 15.02
CA TYR A 91 18.03 -4.03 16.30
C TYR A 91 16.62 -3.46 16.12
N SER A 92 16.35 -2.74 15.03
CA SER A 92 15.04 -2.15 14.77
C SER A 92 14.17 -3.02 13.85
N ASN A 93 14.77 -3.98 13.12
CA ASN A 93 14.13 -4.72 12.04
C ASN A 93 13.42 -3.82 11.01
N MET A 94 13.93 -2.59 10.81
CA MET A 94 13.36 -1.60 9.90
C MET A 94 14.36 -1.23 8.79
N PRO A 95 13.87 -0.99 7.56
CA PRO A 95 14.69 -0.52 6.45
C PRO A 95 14.92 1.00 6.55
N ILE A 96 15.91 1.40 7.34
CA ILE A 96 16.17 2.82 7.67
C ILE A 96 16.46 3.65 6.40
N TYR A 97 17.25 3.13 5.46
CA TYR A 97 17.57 3.87 4.23
C TYR A 97 16.35 4.11 3.34
N SER A 98 15.45 3.14 3.24
CA SER A 98 14.17 3.31 2.53
C SER A 98 13.27 4.33 3.23
N ASN A 99 13.23 4.31 4.56
CA ASN A 99 12.49 5.31 5.33
C ASN A 99 13.03 6.73 5.11
N VAL A 100 14.35 6.92 5.18
CA VAL A 100 14.98 8.21 4.92
C VAL A 100 14.64 8.73 3.52
N LEU A 101 14.68 7.86 2.49
CA LEU A 101 14.31 8.25 1.13
C LEU A 101 12.85 8.72 1.04
N VAL A 102 11.92 7.98 1.63
CA VAL A 102 10.49 8.30 1.62
C VAL A 102 10.19 9.58 2.41
N THR A 103 10.79 9.72 3.61
CA THR A 103 10.63 10.91 4.44
C THR A 103 11.17 12.15 3.75
N ASN A 104 12.41 12.13 3.23
CA ASN A 104 12.97 13.29 2.53
C ASN A 104 12.16 13.66 1.28
N GLY A 105 11.67 12.66 0.53
CA GLY A 105 10.78 12.90 -0.61
C GLY A 105 9.47 13.56 -0.19
N GLY A 106 8.89 13.11 0.93
CA GLY A 106 7.70 13.71 1.53
C GLY A 106 7.93 15.13 2.02
N ASP A 107 9.06 15.40 2.68
CA ASP A 107 9.42 16.73 3.18
C ASP A 107 9.58 17.73 2.04
N ILE A 108 10.20 17.34 0.93
CA ILE A 108 10.33 18.20 -0.27
C ILE A 108 8.94 18.55 -0.84
N LEU A 109 8.04 17.56 -0.93
CA LEU A 109 6.67 17.80 -1.37
C LEU A 109 5.89 18.68 -0.39
N LEU A 110 6.12 18.53 0.91
CA LEU A 110 5.52 19.34 1.96
C LEU A 110 5.98 20.81 1.84
N PHE A 111 7.27 21.05 1.63
CA PHE A 111 7.79 22.39 1.39
C PHE A 111 7.15 23.04 0.15
N LEU A 112 6.95 22.27 -0.92
CA LEU A 112 6.27 22.75 -2.12
C LEU A 112 4.78 23.07 -1.84
N ALA A 113 4.12 22.26 -1.02
CA ALA A 113 2.70 22.40 -0.68
C ALA A 113 2.39 23.60 0.24
N MET A 114 3.37 24.36 0.71
CA MET A 114 3.14 25.59 1.48
C MET A 114 2.40 26.67 0.68
N SER A 115 2.49 26.64 -0.65
CA SER A 115 1.69 27.52 -1.52
C SER A 115 0.28 26.93 -1.74
N PRO A 116 -0.80 27.70 -1.54
CA PRO A 116 -2.18 27.22 -1.76
C PRO A 116 -2.44 26.71 -3.19
N MET A 117 -1.75 27.28 -4.18
CA MET A 117 -1.84 26.81 -5.55
C MET A 117 -1.16 25.45 -5.70
N ALA A 118 0.06 25.31 -5.15
CA ALA A 118 0.82 24.07 -5.23
C ALA A 118 0.15 22.92 -4.48
N SER A 119 -0.44 23.18 -3.30
CA SER A 119 -1.13 22.13 -2.53
C SER A 119 -2.34 21.55 -3.26
N SER A 120 -3.11 22.39 -3.95
CA SER A 120 -4.25 21.92 -4.75
C SER A 120 -3.81 21.01 -5.92
N ILE A 121 -2.70 21.36 -6.57
CA ILE A 121 -2.10 20.57 -7.65
C ILE A 121 -1.58 19.22 -7.10
N ILE A 122 -0.84 19.24 -5.99
CA ILE A 122 -0.27 18.03 -5.36
C ILE A 122 -1.39 17.09 -4.92
N TYR A 123 -2.46 17.62 -4.31
CA TYR A 123 -3.60 16.82 -3.88
C TYR A 123 -4.24 16.09 -5.06
N SER A 124 -4.57 16.81 -6.13
CA SER A 124 -5.17 16.19 -7.30
C SER A 124 -4.22 15.19 -7.98
N LEU A 125 -2.93 15.48 -8.05
CA LEU A 125 -1.93 14.53 -8.55
C LEU A 125 -1.91 13.24 -7.70
N ALA A 126 -1.97 13.36 -6.37
CA ALA A 126 -2.01 12.22 -5.46
C ALA A 126 -3.26 11.36 -5.66
N VAL A 127 -4.43 11.98 -5.84
CA VAL A 127 -5.68 11.28 -6.15
C VAL A 127 -5.53 10.45 -7.42
N ILE A 128 -5.07 11.07 -8.52
CA ILE A 128 -4.90 10.38 -9.80
C ILE A 128 -3.89 9.23 -9.69
N ALA A 129 -2.78 9.44 -8.97
CA ALA A 129 -1.77 8.40 -8.76
C ALA A 129 -2.33 7.19 -8.00
N VAL A 130 -3.12 7.42 -6.96
CA VAL A 130 -3.78 6.35 -6.18
C VAL A 130 -4.82 5.62 -7.02
N MET A 131 -5.60 6.34 -7.82
CA MET A 131 -6.58 5.72 -8.74
C MET A 131 -5.89 4.77 -9.72
N LEU A 132 -4.75 5.17 -10.30
CA LEU A 132 -3.96 4.30 -11.17
C LEU A 132 -3.40 3.09 -10.40
N MET A 133 -2.84 3.33 -9.20
CA MET A 133 -2.28 2.27 -8.35
C MET A 133 -3.32 1.19 -8.04
N TYR A 134 -4.58 1.55 -7.80
CA TYR A 134 -5.66 0.58 -7.59
C TYR A 134 -6.14 -0.07 -8.88
N ALA A 135 -6.15 0.65 -10.01
CA ALA A 135 -6.54 0.09 -11.30
C ALA A 135 -5.59 -1.02 -11.78
N LEU A 136 -4.29 -0.91 -11.51
CA LEU A 136 -3.26 -1.87 -11.96
C LEU A 136 -3.49 -3.32 -11.52
N PRO A 137 -3.54 -3.66 -10.21
CA PRO A 137 -3.77 -5.03 -9.77
C PRO A 137 -5.16 -5.54 -10.17
N MET A 138 -6.17 -4.66 -10.24
CA MET A 138 -7.50 -5.04 -10.71
C MET A 138 -7.48 -5.43 -12.18
N SER A 139 -6.74 -4.70 -13.01
CA SER A 139 -6.57 -5.00 -14.43
C SER A 139 -5.85 -6.34 -14.62
N PHE A 140 -4.78 -6.61 -13.86
CA PHE A 140 -4.10 -7.91 -13.93
C PHE A 140 -5.01 -9.08 -13.56
N ARG A 141 -5.92 -8.91 -12.60
CA ARG A 141 -6.91 -9.95 -12.25
C ARG A 141 -7.86 -10.26 -13.41
N VAL A 142 -8.26 -9.25 -14.19
CA VAL A 142 -9.17 -9.40 -15.33
C VAL A 142 -8.45 -10.00 -16.55
N PHE A 143 -7.28 -9.46 -16.91
CA PHE A 143 -6.55 -9.87 -18.11
C PHE A 143 -5.77 -11.17 -17.94
N HIS A 144 -5.28 -11.47 -16.74
CA HIS A 144 -4.41 -12.62 -16.46
C HIS A 144 -5.06 -13.66 -15.55
N SER A 145 -6.39 -13.82 -15.69
CA SER A 145 -7.21 -14.67 -14.83
C SER A 145 -6.77 -16.14 -14.79
N GLY A 146 -6.17 -16.64 -15.88
CA GLY A 146 -5.71 -18.04 -16.00
C GLY A 146 -4.46 -18.42 -15.21
N ARG A 147 -3.69 -17.44 -14.68
CA ARG A 147 -2.49 -17.68 -13.86
C ARG A 147 -2.73 -17.43 -12.37
N TRP A 148 -3.98 -17.17 -12.00
CA TRP A 148 -4.36 -16.85 -10.62
C TRP A 148 -4.78 -18.12 -9.88
N VAL A 149 -4.07 -18.42 -8.78
CA VAL A 149 -4.42 -19.51 -7.86
C VAL A 149 -5.34 -18.94 -6.77
N PRO A 150 -6.54 -19.50 -6.56
CA PRO A 150 -7.46 -19.04 -5.52
C PRO A 150 -6.87 -19.26 -4.12
N GLY A 151 -6.85 -18.19 -3.33
CA GLY A 151 -6.59 -18.30 -1.89
C GLY A 151 -7.80 -18.87 -1.12
N PRO A 152 -7.62 -19.14 0.19
CA PRO A 152 -8.66 -19.69 1.06
C PRO A 152 -9.94 -18.84 1.08
N TRP A 153 -9.80 -17.53 0.92
CA TRP A 153 -10.92 -16.63 0.65
C TRP A 153 -10.92 -16.18 -0.81
N ASN A 154 -11.95 -16.57 -1.55
CA ASN A 154 -12.13 -16.15 -2.94
C ASN A 154 -13.57 -15.74 -3.22
N TYR A 155 -13.73 -14.72 -4.06
CA TYR A 155 -15.03 -14.26 -4.55
C TYR A 155 -15.61 -15.18 -5.65
N GLY A 156 -14.96 -16.30 -5.94
CA GLY A 156 -15.32 -17.25 -7.00
C GLY A 156 -15.69 -16.57 -8.31
N ARG A 157 -16.90 -16.91 -8.80
CA ARG A 157 -17.49 -16.38 -10.05
C ARG A 157 -17.73 -14.86 -10.04
N PHE A 158 -17.90 -14.24 -8.88
CA PHE A 158 -18.13 -12.79 -8.76
C PHE A 158 -16.84 -11.98 -8.78
N SER A 159 -15.67 -12.63 -8.76
CA SER A 159 -14.39 -11.94 -8.79
C SER A 159 -14.26 -11.06 -10.04
N ILE A 160 -14.45 -11.59 -11.25
CA ILE A 160 -14.28 -10.84 -12.49
C ILE A 160 -15.27 -9.65 -12.62
N PRO A 161 -16.60 -9.80 -12.47
CA PRO A 161 -17.52 -8.68 -12.67
C PRO A 161 -17.31 -7.54 -11.66
N ILE A 162 -16.95 -7.85 -10.41
CA ILE A 162 -16.64 -6.83 -9.41
C ILE A 162 -15.40 -6.03 -9.81
N HIS A 163 -14.34 -6.69 -10.29
CA HIS A 163 -13.13 -5.98 -10.72
C HIS A 163 -13.38 -5.12 -11.97
N VAL A 164 -14.18 -5.61 -12.92
CA VAL A 164 -14.58 -4.82 -14.10
C VAL A 164 -15.38 -3.58 -13.69
N TYR A 165 -16.36 -3.73 -12.79
CA TYR A 165 -17.12 -2.59 -12.27
C TYR A 165 -16.21 -1.57 -11.59
N SER A 166 -15.30 -2.00 -10.73
CA SER A 166 -14.33 -1.12 -10.07
C SER A 166 -13.44 -0.37 -11.05
N ILE A 167 -12.94 -1.03 -12.11
CA ILE A 167 -12.13 -0.37 -13.15
C ILE A 167 -12.95 0.70 -13.87
N ILE A 168 -14.20 0.40 -14.24
CA ILE A 168 -15.09 1.38 -14.88
C ILE A 168 -15.33 2.58 -13.96
N SER A 169 -15.59 2.34 -12.67
CA SER A 169 -15.77 3.42 -11.68
C SER A 169 -14.51 4.27 -11.51
N ILE A 170 -13.33 3.65 -11.46
CA ILE A 170 -12.05 4.39 -11.37
C ILE A 170 -11.82 5.24 -12.63
N LEU A 171 -12.08 4.68 -13.82
CA LEU A 171 -11.96 5.43 -15.07
C LEU A 171 -12.93 6.62 -15.11
N TYR A 172 -14.17 6.41 -14.69
CA TYR A 172 -15.18 7.46 -14.59
C TYR A 172 -14.73 8.60 -13.66
N ILE A 173 -14.28 8.28 -12.44
CA ILE A 173 -13.79 9.28 -11.48
C ILE A 173 -12.55 10.00 -12.02
N THR A 174 -11.63 9.28 -12.66
CA THR A 174 -10.43 9.88 -13.25
C THR A 174 -10.77 10.89 -14.36
N ILE A 175 -11.79 10.61 -15.17
CA ILE A 175 -12.28 11.56 -16.18
C ILE A 175 -12.88 12.80 -15.51
N LEU A 176 -13.68 12.62 -14.45
CA LEU A 176 -14.28 13.74 -13.74
C LEU A 176 -13.25 14.65 -13.05
N GLU A 177 -12.19 14.08 -12.49
CA GLU A 177 -11.07 14.84 -11.87
C GLU A 177 -10.36 15.77 -12.85
N CYS A 178 -10.40 15.45 -14.14
CA CYS A 178 -9.83 16.31 -15.17
C CYS A 178 -10.66 17.60 -15.38
N PHE A 179 -11.95 17.58 -15.07
CA PHE A 179 -12.83 18.73 -15.22
C PHE A 179 -12.85 19.60 -13.95
N PRO A 180 -12.81 20.93 -14.08
CA PRO A 180 -12.97 21.81 -12.93
C PRO A 180 -14.42 21.74 -12.40
N PRO A 181 -14.65 22.00 -11.10
CA PRO A 181 -15.97 21.96 -10.49
C PRO A 181 -16.92 23.09 -10.92
N MET A 182 -16.49 23.98 -11.83
CA MET A 182 -17.28 25.11 -12.32
C MET A 182 -17.99 24.75 -13.63
N ALA A 183 -19.26 25.15 -13.75
CA ALA A 183 -20.07 24.90 -14.95
C ALA A 183 -19.46 25.53 -16.23
N ASN A 184 -18.77 26.67 -16.08
CA ASN A 184 -18.11 27.38 -17.18
C ASN A 184 -16.63 27.00 -17.23
N TRP A 185 -16.30 25.86 -17.84
CA TRP A 185 -14.91 25.45 -18.01
C TRP A 185 -14.32 26.03 -19.29
N THR A 186 -13.07 26.48 -19.21
CA THR A 186 -12.24 26.83 -20.36
C THR A 186 -11.06 25.85 -20.40
N GLY A 187 -10.43 25.65 -21.57
CA GLY A 187 -9.27 24.75 -21.66
C GLY A 187 -8.14 25.10 -20.68
N ALA A 188 -7.98 26.38 -20.34
CA ALA A 188 -7.00 26.83 -19.35
C ALA A 188 -7.34 26.42 -17.90
N ALA A 189 -8.62 26.17 -17.60
CA ALA A 189 -9.08 25.72 -16.28
C ALA A 189 -9.10 24.19 -16.14
N PHE A 190 -8.72 23.46 -17.17
CA PHE A 190 -8.67 22.01 -17.17
C PHE A 190 -7.52 21.50 -16.30
N ASN A 191 -7.73 20.38 -15.61
CA ASN A 191 -6.72 19.80 -14.76
C ASN A 191 -5.80 18.88 -15.58
N TYR A 192 -4.58 19.35 -15.83
CA TYR A 192 -3.56 18.65 -16.62
C TYR A 192 -2.65 17.73 -15.80
N ASN A 193 -3.01 17.39 -14.56
CA ASN A 193 -2.16 16.53 -13.70
C ASN A 193 -1.90 15.13 -14.28
N TRP A 194 -2.78 14.64 -15.16
CA TRP A 194 -2.56 13.40 -15.92
C TRP A 194 -1.28 13.44 -16.77
N VAL A 195 -0.84 14.63 -17.22
CA VAL A 195 0.41 14.79 -17.97
C VAL A 195 1.62 14.47 -17.08
N VAL A 196 1.59 14.90 -15.83
CA VAL A 196 2.63 14.61 -14.84
C VAL A 196 2.69 13.12 -14.55
N LEU A 197 1.53 12.45 -14.49
CA LEU A 197 1.45 11.00 -14.35
C LEU A 197 2.10 10.27 -15.54
N ILE A 198 1.78 10.67 -16.78
CA ILE A 198 2.37 10.08 -17.98
C ILE A 198 3.89 10.28 -17.97
N PHE A 199 4.36 11.47 -17.58
CA PHE A 199 5.79 11.74 -17.45
C PHE A 199 6.45 10.82 -16.41
N ALA A 200 5.80 10.59 -15.25
CA ALA A 200 6.30 9.68 -14.23
C ALA A 200 6.35 8.22 -14.73
N LEU A 201 5.33 7.77 -15.45
CA LEU A 201 5.30 6.44 -16.07
C LEU A 201 6.38 6.29 -17.15
N PHE A 202 6.59 7.34 -17.96
CA PHE A 202 7.66 7.38 -18.95
C PHE A 202 9.03 7.27 -18.29
N LEU A 203 9.30 8.06 -17.24
CA LEU A 203 10.55 8.00 -16.49
C LEU A 203 10.77 6.62 -15.86
N SER A 204 9.70 6.03 -15.29
CA SER A 204 9.73 4.66 -14.77
C SER A 204 10.06 3.64 -15.86
N GLY A 205 9.45 3.75 -17.04
CA GLY A 205 9.74 2.89 -18.20
C GLY A 205 11.19 3.03 -18.70
N VAL A 206 11.73 4.26 -18.72
CA VAL A 206 13.13 4.54 -19.05
C VAL A 206 14.05 3.84 -18.04
N LEU A 207 13.84 4.06 -16.73
CA LEU A 207 14.63 3.41 -15.67
C LEU A 207 14.55 1.88 -15.75
N TRP A 208 13.37 1.36 -16.09
CA TRP A 208 13.15 -0.07 -16.31
C TRP A 208 14.01 -0.62 -17.43
N MET A 209 13.96 0.03 -18.60
CA MET A 209 14.68 -0.39 -19.80
C MET A 209 16.20 -0.35 -19.62
N PHE A 210 16.73 0.66 -18.93
CA PHE A 210 18.17 0.85 -18.81
C PHE A 210 18.81 0.05 -17.67
N LYS A 211 18.12 -0.15 -16.54
CA LYS A 211 18.73 -0.73 -15.34
C LYS A 211 17.92 -1.86 -14.73
N VAL A 212 16.65 -1.62 -14.43
CA VAL A 212 15.88 -2.53 -13.56
C VAL A 212 15.67 -3.88 -14.22
N ARG A 213 15.46 -3.94 -15.55
CA ARG A 213 15.26 -5.21 -16.27
C ARG A 213 16.42 -6.21 -16.16
N TYR A 214 17.62 -5.74 -15.81
CA TYR A 214 18.82 -6.59 -15.68
C TYR A 214 19.05 -7.07 -14.25
N THR A 215 18.51 -6.36 -13.25
CA THR A 215 18.73 -6.64 -11.83
C THR A 215 17.51 -7.27 -11.18
N TYR A 216 16.32 -7.09 -11.76
CA TYR A 216 15.06 -7.55 -11.19
C TYR A 216 14.94 -9.07 -11.27
N LYS A 217 14.89 -9.72 -10.10
CA LYS A 217 14.79 -11.19 -9.98
C LYS A 217 13.35 -11.68 -9.83
N GLY A 218 12.42 -10.77 -9.51
CA GLY A 218 11.01 -11.11 -9.27
C GLY A 218 10.82 -12.00 -8.04
N VAL A 219 9.61 -12.52 -7.88
CA VAL A 219 9.31 -13.43 -6.76
C VAL A 219 9.86 -14.82 -7.10
N ASP A 220 10.60 -15.40 -6.16
CA ASP A 220 11.10 -16.77 -6.25
C ASP A 220 9.90 -17.75 -6.27
N GLN A 221 9.66 -18.32 -7.44
CA GLN A 221 8.54 -19.23 -7.65
C GLN A 221 8.74 -20.56 -6.92
N GLU A 222 9.99 -21.01 -6.77
CA GLU A 222 10.29 -22.26 -6.08
C GLU A 222 10.01 -22.12 -4.58
N ALA A 223 10.42 -21.00 -3.97
CA ALA A 223 10.10 -20.69 -2.58
C ALA A 223 8.58 -20.53 -2.35
N LEU A 224 7.87 -19.90 -3.30
CA LEU A 224 6.41 -19.77 -3.25
C LEU A 224 5.70 -21.11 -3.33
N ASP A 225 6.13 -21.99 -4.23
CA ASP A 225 5.52 -23.31 -4.40
C ASP A 225 5.83 -24.22 -3.21
N ALA A 226 7.04 -24.12 -2.63
CA ALA A 226 7.38 -24.79 -1.38
C ALA A 226 6.50 -24.32 -0.20
N TRP A 227 6.25 -23.02 -0.09
CA TRP A 227 5.35 -22.47 0.93
C TRP A 227 3.89 -22.92 0.71
N ARG A 228 3.39 -22.90 -0.53
CA ARG A 228 2.04 -23.43 -0.85
C ARG A 228 1.91 -24.92 -0.54
N ALA A 229 2.96 -25.70 -0.80
CA ALA A 229 2.97 -27.12 -0.48
C ALA A 229 2.85 -27.37 1.03
N GLN A 230 3.45 -26.51 1.87
CA GLN A 230 3.30 -26.56 3.33
C GLN A 230 1.89 -26.18 3.80
N GLU A 231 1.22 -25.26 3.11
CA GLU A 231 -0.14 -24.83 3.47
C GLU A 231 -1.22 -25.84 3.02
N VAL A 232 -0.94 -26.60 1.96
CA VAL A 232 -1.83 -27.66 1.43
C VAL A 232 -1.62 -29.00 2.15
N SER A 233 -0.44 -29.29 2.69
CA SER A 233 -0.32 -30.36 3.68
C SER A 233 -1.16 -29.94 4.89
N PRO A 234 -2.25 -30.66 5.23
CA PRO A 234 -2.96 -30.36 6.46
C PRO A 234 -1.92 -30.46 7.56
N SER A 235 -1.90 -29.46 8.45
CA SER A 235 -1.20 -29.43 9.72
C SER A 235 -0.52 -30.76 10.01
N THR A 236 0.81 -30.81 9.93
CA THR A 236 1.60 -31.83 10.60
C THR A 236 0.86 -32.18 11.88
N SER A 237 0.21 -33.34 11.89
CA SER A 237 -0.64 -33.80 12.98
C SER A 237 0.20 -33.65 14.24
N GLU A 238 -0.39 -33.18 15.34
CA GLU A 238 0.32 -33.04 16.63
C GLU A 238 1.08 -34.33 17.02
N ASP A 239 0.71 -35.47 16.44
CA ASP A 239 1.37 -36.79 16.48
C ASP A 239 2.83 -36.82 15.95
N ASP A 240 3.21 -35.99 14.98
CA ASP A 240 4.58 -35.98 14.42
C ASP A 240 5.58 -35.20 15.31
N ILE A 241 5.08 -34.25 16.11
CA ILE A 241 5.89 -33.51 17.10
C ILE A 241 6.17 -34.41 18.32
N GLU A 242 5.25 -35.30 18.66
CA GLU A 242 5.45 -36.27 19.74
C GLU A 242 6.44 -37.37 19.32
N GLY A 243 6.37 -37.85 18.07
CA GLY A 243 7.36 -38.78 17.50
C GLY A 243 8.79 -38.21 17.43
N ALA A 244 8.93 -36.92 17.09
CA ALA A 244 10.25 -36.27 17.03
C ALA A 244 10.86 -36.02 18.43
N ASN A 245 10.04 -35.67 19.43
CA ASN A 245 10.52 -35.50 20.81
C ASN A 245 10.90 -36.84 21.48
N ILE A 246 10.23 -37.94 21.15
CA ILE A 246 10.59 -39.28 21.64
C ILE A 246 11.94 -39.74 21.07
N VAL A 247 12.27 -39.37 19.82
CA VAL A 247 13.57 -39.71 19.21
C VAL A 247 14.72 -38.85 19.75
N ILE A 248 14.48 -37.59 20.09
CA ILE A 248 15.52 -36.69 20.63
C ILE A 248 15.85 -36.96 22.11
N GLN A 249 14.96 -37.61 22.88
CA GLN A 249 15.25 -38.01 24.27
C GLN A 249 16.13 -39.27 24.41
N GLY A 250 16.48 -39.96 23.32
CA GLY A 250 17.22 -41.23 23.35
C GLY A 250 18.75 -41.14 23.37
N THR A 251 19.38 -39.98 23.12
CA THR A 251 20.85 -39.90 23.06
C THR A 251 21.38 -38.57 23.62
N SER A 252 21.67 -38.56 24.92
CA SER A 252 22.61 -37.60 25.53
C SER A 252 23.78 -38.38 26.12
N PRO A 253 25.00 -38.01 25.73
CA PRO A 253 25.91 -37.56 26.77
C PRO A 253 26.66 -36.28 26.40
N ARG A 254 26.60 -35.32 27.33
CA ARG A 254 27.66 -34.39 27.79
C ARG A 254 28.69 -33.86 26.77
N GLY A 255 28.77 -32.54 26.69
CA GLY A 255 30.07 -31.85 26.76
C GLY A 255 30.36 -30.78 25.70
N SER A 256 30.41 -29.52 26.16
CA SER A 256 31.36 -28.46 25.77
C SER A 256 31.55 -28.01 24.31
N SER A 257 31.33 -26.70 24.15
CA SER A 257 32.23 -25.70 23.51
C SER A 257 32.20 -25.45 21.98
N CYS A 258 32.20 -24.14 21.68
CA CYS A 258 32.89 -23.44 20.58
C CYS A 258 32.26 -23.29 19.18
N THR A 259 31.99 -22.01 18.85
CA THR A 259 32.37 -21.23 17.64
C THR A 259 31.89 -21.61 16.24
N ALA A 260 31.31 -20.58 15.60
CA ALA A 260 31.55 -20.08 14.23
C ALA A 260 31.13 -20.90 13.01
N GLY A 261 30.47 -20.21 12.07
CA GLY A 261 30.67 -20.44 10.62
C GLY A 261 29.49 -20.99 9.84
N ASN A 262 28.93 -20.11 9.00
CA ASN A 262 28.57 -20.32 7.60
C ASN A 262 27.67 -21.48 7.14
N SER A 263 26.69 -21.07 6.32
CA SER A 263 26.22 -21.76 5.11
C SER A 263 25.45 -23.07 5.29
N VAL A 264 24.12 -22.97 5.38
CA VAL A 264 23.24 -24.12 5.14
C VAL A 264 22.87 -24.14 3.65
N HIS A 265 23.75 -24.76 2.87
CA HIS A 265 23.36 -25.51 1.67
C HIS A 265 23.05 -26.93 2.11
N THR A 266 21.82 -27.40 1.91
CA THR A 266 21.46 -28.83 2.02
C THR A 266 20.49 -29.12 0.88
N VAL A 267 20.99 -29.49 -0.31
CA VAL A 267 21.33 -30.87 -0.76
C VAL A 267 20.11 -31.81 -0.73
N VAL A 268 19.53 -31.93 -1.92
CA VAL A 268 18.60 -32.98 -2.36
C VAL A 268 19.29 -34.34 -2.33
N LYS A 269 18.70 -35.31 -1.62
CA LYS A 269 18.84 -36.77 -1.81
C LYS A 269 17.46 -37.36 -1.43
N GLY A 270 16.73 -38.13 -2.22
CA GLY A 270 17.11 -39.03 -3.30
C GLY A 270 17.20 -40.47 -2.79
N LEU A 271 16.06 -41.12 -2.51
CA LEU A 271 15.85 -42.57 -2.27
C LEU A 271 14.39 -42.84 -2.73
N LYS A 272 13.98 -43.68 -3.70
CA LYS A 272 14.41 -45.01 -4.17
C LYS A 272 14.68 -46.00 -3.03
N ASN A 273 13.62 -46.59 -2.49
CA ASN A 273 13.16 -47.95 -2.85
C ASN A 273 11.73 -48.16 -2.35
#